data_AF-A0A7V8BPP0-F1
#
_entry.id   AF-A0A7V8BPP0-F1
#
_cell.length_a   1.000
_cell.length_b   1.000
_cell.length_c   1.000
_cell.angle_alpha   90.00
_cell.angle_beta   90.00
_cell.angle_gamma   90.00
#
_symmetry.space_group_name_H-M   'P 1'
#
loop_
_entity.id
_entity.type
_entity.pdbx_description
1 polymer ?
#
loop_
_entity_poly.entity_id
_entity_poly.type
_entity_poly.pdbx_seq_one_letter_code
_entity_poly.pdbx_strand_id
1 'polypeptide(L)'
;MNNFILFAGLLFAFLPSCDIANAQDAQSGSLSIFCTAPAVYGKGREESEIAERVNLKTQYFANCYGRNITSGEAREFKVRFRFVIKPAGNVDSVTIVFDGTKNAGFLECMKGIFLQMQFVKIPLNQGDCAVEQSVIFRVL
;
A
#
# COMPACT_ATOMS: atom_id res chain seq x y z
N MET A 1 51.92 -27.98 9.13
CA MET A 1 50.64 -28.69 8.97
C MET A 1 49.54 -27.76 9.46
N ASN A 2 48.57 -27.51 8.58
CA ASN A 2 47.19 -27.02 8.76
C ASN A 2 46.95 -25.77 9.65
N ASN A 3 46.59 -24.58 9.16
CA ASN A 3 45.53 -24.10 8.23
C ASN A 3 44.21 -23.71 8.97
N PHE A 4 43.50 -22.72 8.39
CA PHE A 4 42.17 -22.14 8.72
C PHE A 4 42.12 -20.99 9.75
N ILE A 5 42.07 -19.70 9.35
CA ILE A 5 41.08 -18.87 8.59
C ILE A 5 40.21 -18.01 9.53
N LEU A 6 40.21 -16.71 9.20
CA LEU A 6 39.42 -15.60 9.74
C LEU A 6 37.91 -15.88 9.78
N PHE A 7 37.26 -15.49 10.88
CA PHE A 7 35.84 -15.12 10.86
C PHE A 7 35.71 -13.60 10.86
N ALA A 8 35.54 -13.04 9.66
CA ALA A 8 34.90 -11.74 9.46
C ALA A 8 33.38 -11.98 9.50
N GLY A 9 32.73 -11.67 10.62
CA GLY A 9 31.28 -11.70 10.74
C GLY A 9 30.71 -10.29 10.57
N LEU A 10 30.35 -9.94 9.34
CA LEU A 10 29.55 -8.76 9.01
C LEU A 10 28.22 -8.81 9.79
N LEU A 11 27.96 -7.81 10.64
CA LEU A 11 26.61 -7.49 11.10
C LEU A 11 25.83 -6.93 9.91
N PHE A 12 25.08 -7.78 9.21
CA PHE A 12 23.98 -7.32 8.36
C PHE A 12 22.80 -7.02 9.29
N ALA A 13 22.54 -5.74 9.51
CA ALA A 13 21.26 -5.29 10.04
C ALA A 13 20.17 -5.62 9.02
N PHE A 14 19.25 -6.49 9.42
CA PHE A 14 18.07 -6.89 8.66
C PHE A 14 17.21 -5.65 8.35
N LEU A 15 17.14 -5.27 7.07
CA LEU A 15 16.01 -4.53 6.53
C LEU A 15 14.82 -5.50 6.46
N PRO A 16 13.59 -5.12 6.86
CA PRO A 16 12.43 -5.97 6.60
C PRO A 16 12.22 -6.04 5.08
N SER A 17 12.47 -7.23 4.56
CA SER A 17 12.30 -7.62 3.16
C SER A 17 10.88 -7.31 2.70
N CYS A 18 10.78 -6.53 1.61
CA CYS A 18 9.57 -6.39 0.82
C CYS A 18 9.24 -7.75 0.19
N ASP A 19 8.29 -8.49 0.76
CA ASP A 19 7.73 -9.66 0.08
C ASP A 19 6.76 -9.21 -1.00
N ILE A 20 7.20 -9.42 -2.24
CA ILE A 20 6.49 -9.15 -3.48
C ILE A 20 5.35 -10.17 -3.61
N ALA A 21 4.11 -9.71 -3.55
CA ALA A 21 2.97 -10.52 -3.95
C ALA A 21 2.98 -10.69 -5.48
N ASN A 22 3.44 -11.84 -5.96
CA ASN A 22 3.32 -12.24 -7.37
C ASN A 22 1.84 -12.51 -7.70
N ALA A 23 1.20 -11.55 -8.39
CA ALA A 23 -0.05 -11.81 -9.09
C ALA A 23 0.28 -12.49 -10.42
N GLN A 24 0.39 -13.83 -10.41
CA GLN A 24 0.45 -14.62 -11.64
C GLN A 24 -0.94 -14.69 -12.27
N ASP A 25 -1.18 -13.77 -13.21
CA ASP A 25 -1.76 -14.02 -14.54
C ASP A 25 -2.30 -12.70 -15.12
N ALA A 26 -1.37 -11.84 -15.52
CA ALA A 26 -1.61 -10.80 -16.51
C ALA A 26 -0.45 -10.85 -17.51
N GLN A 27 -0.68 -11.40 -18.70
CA GLN A 27 0.24 -11.30 -19.83
C GLN A 27 0.35 -9.83 -20.28
N SER A 28 1.21 -9.04 -19.61
CA SER A 28 1.72 -7.73 -20.03
C SER A 28 2.51 -7.09 -18.88
N GLY A 29 3.85 -7.12 -18.95
CA GLY A 29 4.76 -6.49 -17.97
C GLY A 29 4.65 -7.03 -16.54
N SER A 30 5.75 -7.16 -15.81
CA SER A 30 5.62 -7.53 -14.39
C SER A 30 5.15 -6.30 -13.60
N LEU A 31 3.91 -6.30 -13.09
CA LEU A 31 3.39 -5.20 -12.28
C LEU A 31 3.95 -5.28 -10.85
N SER A 32 4.69 -4.25 -10.44
CA SER A 32 5.10 -4.04 -9.05
C SER A 32 4.28 -2.92 -8.41
N ILE A 33 3.78 -3.16 -7.19
CA ILE A 33 2.98 -2.19 -6.44
C ILE A 33 3.69 -1.87 -5.13
N PHE A 34 3.84 -0.59 -4.84
CA PHE A 34 4.50 -0.11 -3.63
C PHE A 34 3.60 0.88 -2.88
N CYS A 35 3.44 0.67 -1.58
CA CYS A 35 2.81 1.65 -0.71
C CYS A 35 3.89 2.45 0.02
N THR A 36 3.78 3.78 0.05
CA THR A 36 4.68 4.61 0.86
C THR A 36 4.31 4.52 2.33
N ALA A 37 5.17 5.03 3.22
CA ALA A 37 4.73 5.31 4.59
C ALA A 37 3.50 6.25 4.56
N PRO A 38 2.45 5.97 5.37
CA PRO A 38 1.30 6.85 5.48
C PRO A 38 1.65 8.10 6.27
N ALA A 39 1.10 9.25 5.89
CA ALA A 39 1.09 10.44 6.75
C ALA A 39 -0.15 10.38 7.63
N VAL A 40 0.04 10.38 8.95
CA VAL A 40 -1.03 10.19 9.93
C VAL A 40 -1.31 11.49 10.68
N TYR A 41 -2.57 11.90 10.66
CA TYR A 41 -3.06 13.11 11.31
C TYR A 41 -4.14 12.73 12.32
N GLY A 42 -3.72 12.56 13.57
CA GLY A 42 -4.61 12.14 14.65
C GLY A 42 -3.84 11.48 15.78
N LYS A 43 -4.56 10.88 16.73
CA LYS A 43 -3.99 10.09 17.81
C LYS A 43 -4.51 8.65 17.74
N GLY A 44 -3.85 7.75 18.46
CA GLY A 44 -4.37 6.41 18.70
C GLY A 44 -4.06 5.36 17.64
N ARG A 45 -3.34 5.74 16.58
CA ARG A 45 -2.93 4.82 15.51
C ARG A 45 -1.49 5.04 15.13
N GLU A 46 -0.78 3.95 14.93
CA GLU A 46 0.61 3.95 14.51
C GLU A 46 0.69 3.89 12.98
N GLU A 47 1.68 4.55 12.38
CA GLU A 47 1.91 4.51 10.93
C GLU A 47 2.15 3.08 10.43
N SER A 48 2.81 2.24 11.23
CA SER A 48 3.11 0.84 10.91
C SER A 48 1.86 -0.04 10.82
N GLU A 49 0.91 0.12 11.74
CA GLU A 49 -0.40 -0.57 11.71
C GLU A 49 -1.12 -0.25 10.39
N ILE A 50 -1.09 1.02 10.00
CA ILE A 50 -1.77 1.50 8.81
C ILE A 50 -1.07 0.99 7.54
N ALA A 51 0.25 1.10 7.49
CA ALA A 51 1.05 0.60 6.37
C ALA A 51 0.84 -0.90 6.16
N GLU A 52 0.87 -1.70 7.23
CA GLU A 52 0.61 -3.14 7.18
C GLU A 52 -0.79 -3.42 6.61
N ARG A 53 -1.82 -2.74 7.14
CA ARG A 53 -3.20 -2.95 6.70
C ARG A 53 -3.41 -2.61 5.23
N VAL A 54 -2.80 -1.53 4.74
CA VAL A 54 -2.85 -1.14 3.33
C VAL A 54 -2.09 -2.15 2.47
N ASN A 55 -0.91 -2.60 2.90
CA ASN A 55 -0.11 -3.58 2.16
C ASN A 55 -0.83 -4.93 1.99
N LEU A 56 -1.64 -5.36 2.96
CA LEU A 56 -2.50 -6.53 2.83
C LEU A 56 -3.54 -6.42 1.71
N LYS A 57 -3.75 -5.23 1.14
CA LYS A 57 -4.66 -5.00 0.02
C LYS A 57 -3.97 -4.97 -1.35
N THR A 58 -2.66 -5.19 -1.42
CA THR A 58 -1.87 -5.11 -2.67
C THR A 58 -2.44 -5.96 -3.80
N GLN A 59 -2.87 -7.20 -3.53
CA GLN A 59 -3.47 -8.06 -4.54
C GLN A 59 -4.77 -7.47 -5.12
N TYR A 60 -5.59 -6.81 -4.28
CA TYR A 60 -6.81 -6.15 -4.74
C TYR A 60 -6.49 -4.91 -5.59
N PHE A 61 -5.42 -4.18 -5.28
CA PHE A 61 -4.93 -3.10 -6.11
C PHE A 61 -4.46 -3.60 -7.49
N ALA A 62 -3.75 -4.73 -7.53
CA ALA A 62 -3.37 -5.38 -8.78
C ALA A 62 -4.62 -5.78 -9.61
N ASN A 63 -5.66 -6.30 -8.95
CA ASN A 63 -6.92 -6.63 -9.62
C ASN A 63 -7.62 -5.38 -10.19
N CYS A 64 -7.64 -4.27 -9.45
CA CYS A 64 -8.16 -3.00 -9.99
C CYS A 64 -7.37 -2.54 -11.21
N TYR A 65 -6.04 -2.67 -11.17
CA TYR A 65 -5.17 -2.34 -12.30
C TYR A 65 -5.50 -3.20 -13.52
N GLY A 66 -5.46 -4.53 -13.40
CA GLY A 66 -5.67 -5.45 -14.53
C GLY A 66 -7.07 -5.38 -15.14
N ARG A 67 -8.08 -4.94 -14.39
CA ARG A 67 -9.45 -4.75 -14.90
C ARG A 67 -9.67 -3.43 -15.65
N ASN A 68 -8.88 -2.40 -15.36
CA ASN A 68 -9.15 -1.04 -15.82
C ASN A 68 -8.04 -0.44 -16.68
N ILE A 69 -6.83 -1.01 -16.66
CA ILE A 69 -5.67 -0.54 -17.42
C ILE A 69 -5.28 -1.62 -18.42
N THR A 70 -5.39 -1.30 -19.72
CA THR A 70 -5.02 -2.25 -20.78
C THR A 70 -3.51 -2.26 -21.01
N SER A 71 -2.99 -3.31 -21.66
CA SER A 71 -1.56 -3.45 -21.98
C SER A 71 -0.99 -2.24 -22.74
N GLY A 72 -1.76 -1.64 -23.65
CA GLY A 72 -1.35 -0.45 -24.41
C GLY A 72 -1.34 0.85 -23.60
N GLU A 73 -1.95 0.86 -22.41
CA GLU A 73 -2.02 2.00 -21.49
C GLU A 73 -1.12 1.82 -20.27
N ALA A 74 -0.45 0.66 -20.17
CA ALA A 74 0.37 0.29 -19.04
C ALA A 74 1.55 1.27 -18.87
N ARG A 75 1.60 1.95 -17.74
CA ARG A 75 2.64 2.94 -17.41
C ARG A 75 2.83 3.06 -15.90
N GLU A 76 4.01 3.52 -15.48
CA GLU A 76 4.23 3.85 -14.07
C GLU A 76 3.40 5.07 -13.67
N PHE A 77 2.69 4.96 -12.56
CA PHE A 77 1.94 6.08 -11.99
C PHE A 77 1.78 5.95 -10.48
N LYS A 78 1.45 7.08 -9.85
CA LYS A 78 1.15 7.18 -8.42
C LYS A 78 -0.28 7.66 -8.23
N VAL A 79 -0.96 7.12 -7.23
CA VAL A 79 -2.21 7.68 -6.72
C VAL A 79 -2.05 7.95 -5.23
N ARG A 80 -2.53 9.11 -4.78
CA ARG A 80 -2.57 9.45 -3.34
C ARG A 80 -4.01 9.58 -2.90
N PHE A 81 -4.37 8.82 -1.88
CA PHE A 81 -5.67 8.87 -1.23
C PHE A 81 -5.56 9.58 0.11
N ARG A 82 -6.61 10.30 0.47
CA ARG A 82 -6.87 10.73 1.84
C ARG A 82 -8.12 10.05 2.35
N PHE A 83 -8.07 9.49 3.54
CA PHE A 83 -9.21 8.83 4.16
C PHE A 83 -9.21 9.04 5.67
N VAL A 84 -10.36 8.81 6.31
CA VAL A 84 -10.52 8.94 7.76
C VAL A 84 -10.81 7.58 8.35
N ILE A 85 -10.04 7.17 9.34
CA ILE A 85 -10.32 5.98 10.15
C ILE A 85 -11.06 6.44 11.41
N LYS A 86 -12.29 5.96 11.59
CA LYS A 86 -13.10 6.26 12.76
C LYS A 86 -12.60 5.48 13.98
N PRO A 87 -12.95 5.89 15.22
CA PRO A 87 -12.66 5.12 16.43
C PRO A 87 -13.14 3.67 16.36
N ALA A 88 -14.25 3.41 15.68
CA ALA A 88 -14.81 2.07 15.48
C ALA A 88 -13.97 1.16 14.57
N GLY A 89 -12.95 1.70 13.89
CA GLY A 89 -12.06 0.95 13.00
C GLY A 89 -12.43 1.01 11.52
N ASN A 90 -13.62 1.49 11.18
CA ASN A 90 -14.04 1.63 9.79
C ASN A 90 -13.40 2.85 9.12
N VAL A 91 -13.18 2.73 7.81
CA VAL A 91 -12.75 3.83 6.94
C VAL A 91 -13.96 4.60 6.43
N ASP A 92 -13.80 5.91 6.29
CA ASP A 92 -14.78 6.84 5.77
C ASP A 92 -14.07 7.97 4.97
N SER A 93 -14.84 8.77 4.24
CA SER A 93 -14.39 10.00 3.58
C SER A 93 -13.16 9.81 2.67
N VAL A 94 -13.15 8.74 1.88
CA VAL A 94 -12.04 8.44 0.95
C VAL A 94 -12.09 9.42 -0.22
N THR A 95 -11.01 10.18 -0.38
CA THR A 95 -10.82 11.20 -1.42
C THR A 95 -9.47 11.01 -2.12
N ILE A 96 -9.33 11.55 -3.33
CA ILE A 96 -8.09 11.48 -4.11
C ILE A 96 -7.39 12.82 -4.02
N VAL A 97 -6.17 12.81 -3.48
CA VAL A 97 -5.30 13.99 -3.35
C VAL A 97 -4.41 14.15 -4.58
N PHE A 98 -4.06 13.04 -5.23
CA PHE A 98 -3.26 13.04 -6.46
C PHE A 98 -3.66 11.87 -7.36
N ASP A 99 -3.90 12.16 -8.64
CA ASP A 99 -4.24 11.17 -9.67
C ASP A 99 -3.20 11.18 -10.80
N GLY A 100 -2.36 10.15 -10.84
CA GLY A 100 -1.41 9.91 -11.94
C GLY A 100 -1.97 9.08 -13.09
N THR A 101 -3.21 8.59 -12.99
CA THR A 101 -3.79 7.60 -13.93
C THR A 101 -4.72 8.25 -14.94
N LYS A 102 -5.54 9.20 -14.49
CA LYS A 102 -6.70 9.76 -15.20
C LYS A 102 -7.76 8.74 -15.61
N ASN A 103 -7.79 7.55 -15.00
CA ASN A 103 -8.77 6.49 -15.28
C ASN A 103 -9.79 6.41 -14.14
N ALA A 104 -11.00 6.91 -14.37
CA ALA A 104 -12.04 6.99 -13.34
C ALA A 104 -12.47 5.60 -12.81
N GLY A 105 -12.59 4.59 -13.68
CA GLY A 105 -12.98 3.23 -13.28
C GLY A 105 -11.97 2.60 -12.33
N PHE A 106 -10.67 2.77 -12.62
CA PHE A 106 -9.59 2.36 -11.75
C PHE A 106 -9.66 3.07 -10.38
N LEU A 107 -9.84 4.39 -10.39
CA LEU A 107 -9.88 5.20 -9.17
C LEU A 107 -11.07 4.84 -8.28
N GLU A 108 -12.25 4.61 -8.85
CA GLU A 108 -13.44 4.16 -8.10
C GLU A 108 -13.24 2.74 -7.53
N CYS A 109 -12.62 1.83 -8.30
CA CYS A 109 -12.25 0.50 -7.80
C CYS A 109 -11.33 0.59 -6.58
N MET A 110 -10.29 1.43 -6.66
CA MET A 110 -9.35 1.66 -5.56
C MET A 110 -10.03 2.26 -4.33
N LYS A 111 -10.89 3.28 -4.50
CA LYS A 111 -11.68 3.88 -3.40
C LYS A 111 -12.51 2.82 -2.67
N GLY A 112 -13.16 1.94 -3.42
CA GLY A 112 -13.95 0.83 -2.87
C GLY A 112 -13.13 -0.06 -1.94
N ILE A 113 -11.87 -0.35 -2.30
CA ILE A 113 -10.97 -1.16 -1.45
C ILE A 113 -10.66 -0.44 -0.13
N PHE A 114 -10.35 0.87 -0.18
CA PHE A 114 -10.10 1.66 1.03
C PHE A 114 -11.32 1.70 1.96
N LEU A 115 -12.53 1.91 1.42
CA LEU A 115 -13.78 1.93 2.19
C LEU A 115 -14.08 0.60 2.89
N GLN A 116 -13.60 -0.52 2.33
CA GLN A 116 -13.77 -1.86 2.90
C GLN A 116 -12.70 -2.21 3.94
N MET A 117 -11.69 -1.36 4.15
CA MET A 117 -10.68 -1.63 5.18
C MET A 117 -11.28 -1.49 6.58
N GLN A 118 -10.86 -2.39 7.46
CA GLN A 118 -11.20 -2.41 8.87
C GLN A 118 -9.93 -2.44 9.69
N PHE A 119 -9.86 -1.54 10.66
CA PHE A 119 -8.75 -1.35 11.59
C PHE A 119 -9.16 -1.76 13.00
N VAL A 120 -8.18 -1.88 13.89
CA VAL A 120 -8.47 -2.15 15.30
C VAL A 120 -9.26 -0.97 15.88
N LYS A 121 -10.30 -1.28 16.64
CA LYS A 121 -11.10 -0.28 17.36
C LYS A 121 -10.25 0.39 18.45
N ILE A 122 -10.37 1.70 18.56
CA ILE A 122 -9.68 2.51 19.57
C ILE A 122 -10.67 3.22 20.50
N PRO A 123 -10.24 3.69 21.69
CA PRO A 123 -11.09 4.48 22.59
C PRO A 123 -11.66 5.74 21.91
N LEU A 124 -12.94 6.05 22.18
CA LEU A 124 -13.65 7.17 21.55
C LEU A 124 -12.99 8.54 21.81
N ASN A 125 -12.31 8.70 22.95
CA ASN A 125 -11.62 9.95 23.31
C ASN A 125 -10.37 10.23 22.47
N GLN A 126 -9.90 9.28 21.64
CA GLN A 126 -8.79 9.49 20.72
C GLN A 126 -9.23 10.12 19.38
N GLY A 127 -10.54 10.09 19.08
CA GLY A 127 -11.13 10.74 17.92
C GLY A 127 -10.84 10.07 16.57
N ASP A 128 -11.21 10.77 15.50
CA ASP A 128 -10.95 10.36 14.13
C ASP A 128 -9.47 10.52 13.77
N CYS A 129 -8.97 9.62 12.91
CA CYS A 129 -7.60 9.65 12.42
C CYS A 129 -7.60 9.82 10.90
N ALA A 130 -7.14 10.97 10.40
CA ALA A 130 -7.00 11.20 8.97
C ALA A 130 -5.65 10.68 8.48
N VAL A 131 -5.66 10.05 7.30
CA VAL A 131 -4.49 9.40 6.73
C VAL A 131 -4.33 9.83 5.28
N GLU A 132 -3.10 10.13 4.88
CA GLU A 132 -2.72 10.20 3.47
C GLU A 132 -1.80 9.04 3.09
N GLN A 133 -2.21 8.27 2.07
CA GLN A 133 -1.49 7.09 1.61
C GLN A 133 -1.22 7.21 0.11
N SER A 134 0.03 7.01 -0.30
CA SER A 134 0.38 6.89 -1.72
C SER A 134 0.58 5.43 -2.10
N VAL A 135 0.03 5.04 -3.25
CA VAL A 135 0.25 3.74 -3.90
C VAL A 135 0.87 4.00 -5.27
N ILE A 136 2.01 3.36 -5.53
CA ILE A 136 2.80 3.48 -6.75
C ILE A 136 2.66 2.16 -7.51
N PHE A 137 2.32 2.27 -8.78
CA PHE A 137 2.19 1.15 -9.72
C PHE A 137 3.32 1.28 -10.73
N ARG A 138 4.19 0.27 -10.84
CA ARG A 138 5.31 0.23 -11.77
C ARG A 138 5.18 -0.98 -12.67
N VAL A 139 5.26 -0.76 -13.98
CA VAL A 139 5.30 -1.83 -14.99
C VAL A 139 6.77 -2.13 -15.28
N LEU A 140 7.19 -3.39 -15.15
CA LEU A 140 8.53 -3.89 -15.43
C LEU A 140 8.60 -4.57 -16.80
#